data_AF-A0A6P0X3G5-F1
#
_entry.id   AF-A0A6P0X3G5-F1
#
_cell.length_a   1.000
_cell.length_b   1.000
_cell.length_c   1.000
_cell.angle_alpha   90.00
_cell.angle_beta   90.00
_cell.angle_gamma   90.00
#
_symmetry.space_group_name_H-M   'P 1'
#
loop_
_entity.id
_entity.type
_entity.pdbx_description
1 polymer ?
#
loop_
_entity_poly.entity_id
_entity_poly.type
_entity_poly.pdbx_seq_one_letter_code
_entity_poly.pdbx_strand_id
1 'polypeptide(L)'
;MLFSNDSINFLIAISPLIAIKLLKIWNLFDAYRCAVRTNSSRFEKLRKRDKDPWLAVFISSIIPGLGHLYIKKIWLGILLLILFLLLSAIIPSATLFFAAFVVYHSYSVSPVRREKTKKIILTISLLVLIKFSINTYVESRYIPSETMSPTLQVNDRLIIDKLSYSFKAPERGDIVIFHPTDALKEKNFTEALIQRIVGLPGDKIEIKNGKVYINNQPLEEKYIQEPPDYTFNLITVPPDSYFVLGDNRNNSYDSSYWGFVPRENIIGRAVIRYGPLERIGLIE
;
A
#
# COMPACT_ATOMS: atom_id res chain seq x y z
N MET A 1 17.56 11.67 24.01
CA MET A 1 17.07 12.28 22.75
C MET A 1 16.68 11.15 21.82
N LEU A 2 15.44 10.67 21.95
CA LEU A 2 14.91 9.58 21.14
C LEU A 2 13.99 10.23 20.11
N PHE A 3 14.36 10.13 18.84
CA PHE A 3 13.46 10.45 17.74
C PHE A 3 12.19 9.61 17.92
N SER A 4 11.02 10.26 18.00
CA SER A 4 9.72 9.57 18.08
C SER A 4 9.62 8.52 16.97
N ASN A 5 8.90 7.41 17.22
CA ASN A 5 8.64 6.38 16.19
C ASN A 5 8.14 7.00 14.87
N ASP A 6 7.44 8.14 14.93
CA ASP A 6 6.98 8.89 13.76
C ASP A 6 8.12 9.46 12.92
N SER A 7 9.20 9.91 13.53
CA SER A 7 10.39 10.42 12.83
C SER A 7 11.13 9.28 12.11
N ILE A 8 11.19 8.10 12.72
CA ILE A 8 11.81 6.91 12.13
C ILE A 8 10.93 6.38 10.99
N ASN A 9 9.62 6.30 11.18
CA ASN A 9 8.66 5.92 10.15
C ASN A 9 8.66 6.93 8.99
N PHE A 10 8.79 8.23 9.27
CA PHE A 10 8.95 9.27 8.26
C PHE A 10 10.26 9.12 7.48
N LEU A 11 11.39 8.89 8.16
CA LEU A 11 12.69 8.63 7.54
C LEU A 11 12.65 7.37 6.65
N ILE A 12 12.01 6.31 7.12
CA ILE A 12 11.77 5.09 6.35
C ILE A 12 10.89 5.38 5.14
N ALA A 13 9.83 6.18 5.30
CA ALA A 13 8.92 6.57 4.22
C ALA A 13 9.60 7.43 3.13
N ILE A 14 10.55 8.31 3.50
CA ILE A 14 11.28 9.16 2.54
C ILE A 14 12.57 8.51 2.01
N SER A 15 13.10 7.48 2.66
CA SER A 15 14.29 6.73 2.23
C SER A 15 14.28 6.27 0.76
N PRO A 16 13.15 5.88 0.14
CA PRO A 16 13.09 5.51 -1.27
C PRO A 16 13.16 6.73 -2.19
N LEU A 17 12.60 7.88 -1.80
CA LEU A 17 12.74 9.13 -2.56
C LEU A 17 14.20 9.58 -2.58
N ILE A 18 14.90 9.41 -1.44
CA ILE A 18 16.34 9.63 -1.32
C ILE A 18 17.09 8.63 -2.20
N ALA A 19 16.77 7.32 -2.12
CA ALA A 19 17.40 6.29 -2.94
C ALA A 19 17.22 6.55 -4.45
N ILE A 20 16.03 6.98 -4.89
CA ILE A 20 15.74 7.35 -6.29
C ILE A 20 16.57 8.57 -6.71
N LYS A 21 16.66 9.61 -5.86
CA LYS A 21 17.52 10.77 -6.14
C LYS A 21 19.00 10.37 -6.23
N LEU A 22 19.49 9.55 -5.29
CA LEU A 22 20.86 9.04 -5.30
C LEU A 22 21.13 8.19 -6.55
N LEU A 23 20.16 7.38 -6.98
CA LEU A 23 20.29 6.57 -8.19
C LEU A 23 20.29 7.44 -9.47
N LYS A 24 19.51 8.53 -9.51
CA LYS A 24 19.58 9.54 -10.58
C LYS A 24 20.95 10.23 -10.61
N ILE A 25 21.48 10.64 -9.46
CA ILE A 25 22.81 11.27 -9.34
C ILE A 25 23.90 10.28 -9.76
N TRP A 26 23.80 9.01 -9.34
CA TRP A 26 24.72 7.97 -9.73
C TRP A 26 24.68 7.72 -11.24
N ASN A 27 23.50 7.67 -11.85
CA ASN A 27 23.35 7.54 -13.30
C ASN A 27 23.99 8.73 -14.05
N LEU A 28 23.88 9.96 -13.52
CA LEU A 28 24.55 11.13 -14.09
C LEU A 28 26.07 11.02 -13.99
N PHE A 29 26.58 10.52 -12.87
CA PHE A 29 28.00 10.33 -12.66
C PHE A 29 28.57 9.19 -13.52
N ASP A 30 27.83 8.09 -13.68
CA ASP A 30 28.17 7.00 -14.59
C ASP A 30 28.14 7.47 -16.05
N ALA A 31 27.14 8.28 -16.42
CA ALA A 31 27.06 8.93 -17.74
C ALA A 31 28.28 9.82 -18.01
N TYR A 32 28.66 10.66 -17.06
CA TYR A 32 29.83 11.54 -17.16
C TYR A 32 31.14 10.75 -17.24
N ARG A 33 31.34 9.78 -16.35
CA ARG A 33 32.52 8.90 -16.39
C ARG A 33 32.61 8.12 -17.68
N CYS A 34 31.47 7.72 -18.23
CA CYS A 34 31.40 7.17 -19.57
C CYS A 34 31.83 8.22 -20.61
N ALA A 35 31.27 9.43 -20.59
CA ALA A 35 31.58 10.51 -21.53
C ALA A 35 33.09 10.84 -21.60
N VAL A 36 33.79 10.79 -20.46
CA VAL A 36 35.22 11.11 -20.35
C VAL A 36 36.15 9.97 -20.80
N ARG A 37 35.66 8.72 -20.89
CA ARG A 37 36.45 7.62 -21.45
C ARG A 37 36.62 7.79 -22.97
N THR A 38 37.82 7.49 -23.46
CA THR A 38 38.13 7.41 -24.90
C THR A 38 37.20 6.38 -25.55
N ASN A 39 36.22 6.88 -26.30
CA ASN A 39 35.28 6.04 -27.01
C ASN A 39 35.91 5.56 -28.32
N SER A 40 35.43 4.44 -28.86
CA SER A 40 35.88 3.99 -30.17
C SER A 40 35.60 5.06 -31.23
N SER A 41 36.47 5.16 -32.24
CA SER A 41 36.31 6.12 -33.34
C SER A 41 34.96 5.96 -34.06
N ARG A 42 34.45 4.71 -34.15
CA ARG A 42 33.12 4.37 -34.65
C ARG A 42 32.00 4.97 -33.80
N PHE A 43 32.11 4.88 -32.46
CA PHE A 43 31.13 5.46 -31.55
C PHE A 43 31.12 6.99 -31.62
N GLU A 44 32.29 7.65 -31.66
CA GLU A 44 32.35 9.13 -31.76
C GLU A 44 31.77 9.64 -33.07
N LYS A 45 32.00 8.94 -34.19
CA LYS A 45 31.38 9.28 -35.48
C LYS A 45 29.86 9.21 -35.43
N LEU A 46 29.31 8.15 -34.81
CA LEU A 46 27.86 7.99 -34.62
C LEU A 46 27.30 9.04 -33.66
N ARG A 47 27.96 9.28 -32.52
CA ARG A 47 27.55 10.30 -31.52
C ARG A 47 27.49 11.70 -32.10
N LYS A 48 28.42 12.07 -32.99
CA LYS A 48 28.43 13.40 -33.63
C LYS A 48 27.29 13.59 -34.65
N ARG A 49 26.76 12.49 -35.21
CA ARG A 49 25.72 12.53 -36.25
C ARG A 49 24.31 12.43 -35.65
N ASP A 50 24.17 11.69 -34.55
CA ASP A 50 22.89 11.34 -33.96
C ASP A 50 22.65 11.99 -32.59
N LYS A 51 21.41 11.96 -32.12
CA LYS A 51 20.99 12.57 -30.85
C LYS A 51 21.61 11.84 -29.64
N ASP A 52 22.09 12.62 -28.66
CA ASP A 52 22.72 12.07 -27.45
C ASP A 52 21.73 11.28 -26.56
N PRO A 53 21.99 9.99 -26.29
CA PRO A 53 21.14 9.14 -25.45
C PRO A 53 21.02 9.63 -24.01
N TRP A 54 22.10 10.17 -23.45
CA TRP A 54 22.13 10.61 -22.06
C TRP A 54 21.35 11.90 -21.87
N LEU A 55 21.32 12.76 -22.88
CA LEU A 55 20.41 13.90 -22.87
C LEU A 55 18.95 13.44 -22.94
N ALA A 56 18.63 12.43 -23.75
CA ALA A 56 17.28 11.85 -23.78
C ALA A 56 16.87 11.26 -22.41
N VAL A 57 17.78 10.52 -21.76
CA VAL A 57 17.61 9.96 -20.42
C VAL A 57 17.41 11.07 -19.38
N PHE A 58 18.25 12.10 -19.41
CA PHE A 58 18.18 13.22 -18.49
C PHE A 58 16.83 13.94 -18.58
N ILE A 59 16.41 14.32 -19.78
CA ILE A 59 15.15 15.06 -19.96
C ILE A 59 13.94 14.15 -19.60
N SER A 60 13.98 12.85 -19.92
CA SER A 60 12.95 11.88 -19.48
C SER A 60 12.89 11.69 -17.96
N SER A 61 14.00 11.98 -17.26
CA SER A 61 14.06 11.87 -15.79
C SER A 61 13.43 13.08 -15.08
N ILE A 62 13.25 14.20 -15.79
CA ILE A 62 12.53 15.38 -15.33
C ILE A 62 11.04 15.18 -15.60
N ILE A 63 10.67 14.89 -16.86
CA ILE A 63 9.31 14.60 -17.27
C ILE A 63 9.32 13.38 -18.22
N PRO A 64 8.71 12.25 -17.82
CA PRO A 64 8.61 11.07 -18.67
C PRO A 64 8.00 11.39 -20.04
N GLY A 65 8.65 10.92 -21.10
CA GLY A 65 8.23 11.11 -22.49
C GLY A 65 9.02 12.20 -23.23
N LEU A 66 9.60 13.18 -22.53
CA LEU A 66 10.33 14.27 -23.18
C LEU A 66 11.62 13.81 -23.89
N GLY A 67 12.34 12.82 -23.37
CA GLY A 67 13.51 12.27 -24.08
C GLY A 67 13.13 11.57 -25.38
N HIS A 68 11.96 10.93 -25.43
CA HIS A 68 11.43 10.34 -26.66
C HIS A 68 11.10 11.42 -27.70
N LEU A 69 10.59 12.58 -27.28
CA LEU A 69 10.42 13.74 -28.15
C LEU A 69 11.77 14.25 -28.69
N TYR A 70 12.79 14.35 -27.83
CA TYR A 70 14.13 14.80 -28.20
C TYR A 70 14.79 13.92 -29.28
N ILE A 71 14.61 12.60 -29.20
CA ILE A 71 15.09 11.63 -30.21
C ILE A 71 14.12 11.44 -31.39
N LYS A 72 13.15 12.35 -31.57
CA LYS A 72 12.15 12.38 -32.67
C LYS A 72 11.14 11.22 -32.69
N LYS A 73 10.93 10.52 -31.58
CA LYS A 73 9.83 9.55 -31.41
C LYS A 73 8.58 10.24 -30.85
N ILE A 74 8.00 11.12 -31.65
CA ILE A 74 6.96 12.08 -31.24
C ILE A 74 5.73 11.38 -30.62
N TRP A 75 5.10 10.46 -31.36
CA TRP A 75 3.88 9.77 -30.91
C TRP A 75 4.09 8.99 -29.61
N LEU A 76 5.24 8.31 -29.51
CA LEU A 76 5.60 7.57 -28.32
C LEU A 76 5.86 8.51 -27.12
N GLY A 77 6.52 9.65 -27.34
CA GLY A 77 6.75 10.64 -26.29
C GLY A 77 5.46 11.24 -25.75
N ILE A 78 4.51 11.58 -26.64
CA ILE A 78 3.19 12.10 -26.26
C ILE A 78 2.39 11.05 -25.47
N LEU A 79 2.34 9.80 -25.97
CA LEU A 79 1.67 8.71 -25.28
C LEU A 79 2.22 8.51 -23.85
N LEU A 80 3.55 8.48 -23.71
CA LEU A 80 4.18 8.30 -22.41
C LEU A 80 3.91 9.49 -21.48
N LEU A 81 3.89 10.72 -21.99
CA LEU A 81 3.60 11.90 -21.19
C LEU A 81 2.14 11.90 -20.69
N ILE A 82 1.18 11.52 -21.54
CA ILE A 82 -0.24 11.39 -21.15
C ILE A 82 -0.41 10.29 -20.09
N LEU A 83 0.20 9.12 -20.29
CA LEU A 83 0.16 8.03 -19.32
C LEU A 83 0.77 8.45 -17.97
N PHE A 84 1.87 9.21 -17.98
CA PHE A 84 2.46 9.75 -16.75
C PHE A 84 1.50 10.66 -16.00
N LEU A 85 0.83 11.58 -16.69
CA LEU A 85 -0.16 12.48 -16.08
C LEU A 85 -1.35 11.70 -15.51
N LEU A 86 -1.88 10.72 -16.25
CA LEU A 86 -2.98 9.88 -15.77
C LEU A 86 -2.59 9.02 -14.55
N LEU A 87 -1.41 8.38 -14.58
CA LEU A 87 -0.90 7.60 -13.45
C LEU A 87 -0.66 8.48 -12.21
N SER A 88 -0.18 9.71 -12.40
CA SER A 88 0.07 10.65 -11.30
C SER A 88 -1.18 11.08 -10.55
N ALA A 89 -2.34 11.06 -11.21
CA ALA A 89 -3.61 11.40 -10.59
C ALA A 89 -4.21 10.23 -9.77
N ILE A 90 -3.88 8.99 -10.11
CA ILE A 90 -4.52 7.80 -9.53
C ILE A 90 -3.63 7.16 -8.46
N ILE A 91 -2.34 6.93 -8.77
CA ILE A 91 -1.43 6.19 -7.91
C ILE A 91 -0.04 6.86 -7.96
N PRO A 92 0.28 7.76 -7.01
CA PRO A 92 1.56 8.47 -6.98
C PRO A 92 2.79 7.56 -6.97
N SER A 93 2.69 6.39 -6.34
CA SER A 93 3.76 5.38 -6.36
C SER A 93 3.96 4.77 -7.75
N ALA A 94 2.89 4.38 -8.46
CA ALA A 94 2.92 3.85 -9.83
C ALA A 94 3.58 4.82 -10.83
N THR A 95 3.45 6.11 -10.57
CA THR A 95 4.06 7.19 -11.36
C THR A 95 5.59 7.14 -11.34
N LEU A 96 6.18 6.74 -10.21
CA LEU A 96 7.62 6.56 -10.08
C LEU A 96 8.12 5.34 -10.87
N PHE A 97 7.34 4.25 -10.92
CA PHE A 97 7.64 3.07 -11.76
C PHE A 97 7.61 3.43 -13.23
N PHE A 98 6.57 4.15 -13.63
CA PHE A 98 6.40 4.58 -15.00
C PHE A 98 7.52 5.51 -15.43
N ALA A 99 7.93 6.46 -14.58
CA ALA A 99 9.07 7.32 -14.84
C ALA A 99 10.38 6.54 -15.00
N ALA A 100 10.66 5.58 -14.11
CA ALA A 100 11.86 4.74 -14.20
C ALA A 100 11.88 3.88 -15.48
N PHE A 101 10.73 3.29 -15.84
CA PHE A 101 10.56 2.56 -17.09
C PHE A 101 10.81 3.45 -18.30
N VAL A 102 10.24 4.67 -18.33
CA VAL A 102 10.41 5.61 -19.43
C VAL A 102 11.85 6.07 -19.57
N VAL A 103 12.54 6.32 -18.45
CA VAL A 103 13.98 6.63 -18.44
C VAL A 103 14.78 5.49 -19.07
N TYR A 104 14.53 4.24 -18.67
CA TYR A 104 15.18 3.08 -19.28
C TYR A 104 14.83 2.91 -20.76
N HIS A 105 13.56 3.09 -21.11
CA HIS A 105 13.10 2.96 -22.49
C HIS A 105 13.71 4.05 -23.37
N SER A 106 13.89 5.27 -22.86
CA SER A 106 14.57 6.35 -23.59
C SER A 106 16.03 5.98 -23.92
N TYR A 107 16.72 5.31 -23.00
CA TYR A 107 18.07 4.78 -23.23
C TYR A 107 18.06 3.62 -24.25
N SER A 108 17.15 2.65 -24.09
CA SER A 108 17.14 1.44 -24.91
C SER A 108 16.82 1.71 -26.38
N VAL A 109 16.01 2.73 -26.65
CA VAL A 109 15.60 3.14 -28.00
C VAL A 109 16.43 4.27 -28.59
N SER A 110 17.44 4.75 -27.88
CA SER A 110 18.36 5.77 -28.39
C SER A 110 19.25 5.23 -29.52
N PRO A 111 19.58 6.05 -30.53
CA PRO A 111 20.23 5.62 -31.77
C PRO A 111 21.68 5.14 -31.56
N VAL A 112 22.36 5.66 -30.54
CA VAL A 112 23.74 5.29 -30.19
C VAL A 112 23.72 4.72 -28.78
N ARG A 113 24.32 3.55 -28.54
CA ARG A 113 24.33 2.90 -27.21
C ARG A 113 25.74 2.49 -26.84
N ARG A 114 26.11 2.62 -25.57
CA ARG A 114 27.41 2.16 -25.06
C ARG A 114 27.27 0.70 -24.62
N GLU A 115 28.16 -0.17 -25.09
CA GLU A 115 28.09 -1.62 -24.85
C GLU A 115 28.16 -2.04 -23.37
N LYS A 116 28.69 -1.20 -22.47
CA LYS A 116 29.01 -1.56 -21.08
C LYS A 116 28.00 -1.10 -20.02
N THR A 117 26.92 -0.39 -20.38
CA THR A 117 25.91 -0.01 -19.37
C THR A 117 25.10 -1.25 -19.00
N LYS A 118 25.51 -1.94 -17.92
CA LYS A 118 24.95 -3.23 -17.51
C LYS A 118 23.49 -3.05 -17.07
N LYS A 119 22.62 -3.96 -17.55
CA LYS A 119 21.21 -4.14 -17.13
C LYS A 119 21.02 -4.23 -15.60
N ILE A 120 22.09 -4.48 -14.86
CA ILE A 120 22.15 -4.61 -13.40
C ILE A 120 21.53 -3.41 -12.66
N ILE A 121 21.79 -2.17 -13.08
CA ILE A 121 21.26 -0.99 -12.38
C ILE A 121 19.74 -0.91 -12.52
N LEU A 122 19.21 -1.24 -13.71
CA LEU A 122 17.76 -1.33 -13.92
C LEU A 122 17.14 -2.43 -13.05
N THR A 123 17.75 -3.61 -13.02
CA THR A 123 17.27 -4.74 -12.22
C THR A 123 17.26 -4.42 -10.73
N ILE A 124 18.33 -3.81 -10.20
CA ILE A 124 18.41 -3.40 -8.79
C ILE A 124 17.37 -2.32 -8.50
N SER A 125 17.22 -1.33 -9.38
CA SER A 125 16.20 -0.27 -9.24
C SER A 125 14.80 -0.87 -9.21
N LEU A 126 14.50 -1.82 -10.10
CA LEU A 126 13.21 -2.51 -10.17
C LEU A 126 12.93 -3.34 -8.92
N LEU A 127 13.93 -4.05 -8.38
CA LEU A 127 13.78 -4.84 -7.15
C LEU A 127 13.53 -3.95 -5.93
N VAL A 128 14.26 -2.84 -5.80
CA VAL A 128 14.03 -1.85 -4.73
C VAL A 128 12.64 -1.23 -4.85
N LEU A 129 12.18 -0.93 -6.07
CA LEU A 129 10.85 -0.41 -6.37
C LEU A 129 9.73 -1.38 -6.01
N ILE A 130 9.83 -2.65 -6.43
CA ILE A 130 8.86 -3.70 -6.09
C ILE A 130 8.79 -3.87 -4.57
N LYS A 131 9.93 -3.96 -3.90
CA LYS A 131 9.98 -4.10 -2.44
C LYS A 131 9.35 -2.90 -1.73
N PHE A 132 9.57 -1.68 -2.23
CA PHE A 132 8.97 -0.48 -1.64
C PHE A 132 7.44 -0.42 -1.80
N SER A 133 6.91 -0.74 -2.98
CA SER A 133 5.45 -0.71 -3.17
C SER A 133 4.73 -1.81 -2.42
N ILE A 134 5.32 -3.00 -2.32
CA ILE A 134 4.79 -4.05 -1.45
C ILE A 134 4.73 -3.52 -0.01
N ASN A 135 5.82 -2.96 0.52
CA ASN A 135 5.84 -2.48 1.91
C ASN A 135 4.93 -1.28 2.19
N THR A 136 4.58 -0.48 1.18
CA THR A 136 3.70 0.68 1.35
C THR A 136 2.23 0.26 1.45
N TYR A 137 1.82 -0.72 0.65
CA TYR A 137 0.40 -1.06 0.49
C TYR A 137 0.00 -2.39 1.13
N VAL A 138 0.97 -3.26 1.38
CA VAL A 138 0.79 -4.59 1.95
C VAL A 138 1.48 -4.60 3.30
N GLU A 139 0.69 -4.70 4.35
CA GLU A 139 1.20 -4.96 5.69
C GLU A 139 0.88 -6.39 6.08
N SER A 140 1.86 -7.08 6.66
CA SER A 140 1.65 -8.39 7.27
C SER A 140 1.39 -8.24 8.76
N ARG A 141 0.33 -8.86 9.28
CA ARG A 141 0.06 -8.96 10.72
C ARG A 141 -0.09 -10.41 11.12
N TYR A 142 0.39 -10.76 12.31
CA TYR A 142 0.09 -12.05 12.92
C TYR A 142 -1.02 -11.89 13.97
N ILE A 143 -1.80 -12.94 14.20
CA ILE A 143 -2.89 -12.94 15.16
C ILE A 143 -2.40 -13.45 16.52
N PRO A 144 -2.41 -12.62 17.58
CA PRO A 144 -1.92 -12.99 18.90
C PRO A 144 -2.99 -13.61 19.81
N SER A 145 -4.28 -13.47 19.50
CA SER A 145 -5.39 -13.79 20.40
C SER A 145 -6.54 -14.52 19.68
N GLU A 146 -7.48 -15.04 20.46
CA GLU A 146 -8.62 -15.84 19.99
C GLU A 146 -9.91 -15.03 19.77
N THR A 147 -9.85 -13.69 19.80
CA THR A 147 -11.03 -12.81 19.70
C THR A 147 -11.79 -12.97 18.38
N MET A 148 -11.10 -13.44 17.34
CA MET A 148 -11.63 -13.67 16.00
C MET A 148 -11.80 -15.15 15.65
N SER A 149 -11.76 -16.05 16.65
CA SER A 149 -12.06 -17.49 16.45
C SER A 149 -13.53 -17.69 16.07
N PRO A 150 -13.88 -18.61 15.14
CA PRO A 150 -13.01 -19.56 14.44
C PRO A 150 -12.37 -19.01 13.16
N THR A 151 -12.82 -17.86 12.66
CA THR A 151 -12.41 -17.27 11.39
C THR A 151 -10.90 -17.09 11.31
N LEU A 152 -10.32 -16.48 12.35
CA LEU A 152 -8.89 -16.29 12.53
C LEU A 152 -8.45 -16.98 13.83
N GLN A 153 -7.35 -17.70 13.79
CA GLN A 153 -6.78 -18.36 14.97
C GLN A 153 -5.42 -17.78 15.31
N VAL A 154 -4.99 -18.01 16.56
CA VAL A 154 -3.66 -17.64 17.03
C VAL A 154 -2.60 -18.19 16.06
N ASN A 155 -1.61 -17.35 15.76
CA ASN A 155 -0.53 -17.57 14.78
C ASN A 155 -0.91 -17.45 13.29
N ASP A 156 -2.17 -17.16 12.94
CA ASP A 156 -2.50 -16.81 11.56
C ASP A 156 -1.72 -15.57 11.13
N ARG A 157 -1.25 -15.58 9.88
CA ARG A 157 -0.54 -14.46 9.25
C ARG A 157 -1.36 -13.92 8.11
N LEU A 158 -1.66 -12.62 8.18
CA LEU A 158 -2.63 -11.95 7.33
C LEU A 158 -1.95 -10.91 6.45
N ILE A 159 -2.45 -10.79 5.23
CA ILE A 159 -2.20 -9.63 4.36
C ILE A 159 -3.35 -8.64 4.57
N ILE A 160 -2.97 -7.39 4.85
CA ILE A 160 -3.90 -6.28 5.04
C ILE A 160 -3.95 -5.43 3.77
N ASP A 161 -5.16 -5.22 3.26
CA ASP A 161 -5.46 -4.28 2.20
C ASP A 161 -5.77 -2.90 2.78
N LYS A 162 -4.85 -1.95 2.56
CA LYS A 162 -5.01 -0.54 2.95
C LYS A 162 -5.58 0.33 1.83
N LEU A 163 -5.54 -0.15 0.58
CA LEU A 163 -5.87 0.63 -0.60
C LEU A 163 -7.37 0.70 -0.83
N SER A 164 -8.09 -0.40 -0.61
CA SER A 164 -9.54 -0.46 -0.80
C SER A 164 -10.25 0.72 -0.15
N TYR A 165 -9.91 1.02 1.11
CA TYR A 165 -10.60 2.07 1.84
C TYR A 165 -10.23 3.52 1.46
N SER A 166 -9.32 3.70 0.50
CA SER A 166 -9.08 5.00 -0.14
C SER A 166 -10.15 5.32 -1.20
N PHE A 167 -10.87 4.30 -1.69
CA PHE A 167 -11.83 4.44 -2.79
C PHE A 167 -13.24 3.97 -2.43
N LYS A 168 -13.38 3.15 -1.39
CA LYS A 168 -14.69 2.69 -0.90
C LYS A 168 -14.78 2.82 0.63
N ALA A 169 -15.99 2.97 1.14
CA ALA A 169 -16.23 2.87 2.58
C ALA A 169 -16.12 1.42 3.06
N PRO A 170 -15.71 1.18 4.31
CA PRO A 170 -15.85 -0.12 4.96
C PRO A 170 -17.30 -0.64 4.93
N GLU A 171 -17.43 -1.93 4.67
CA GLU A 171 -18.72 -2.60 4.52
C GLU A 171 -19.00 -3.53 5.70
N ARG A 172 -20.28 -3.86 5.91
CA ARG A 172 -20.67 -4.80 6.95
C ARG A 172 -20.06 -6.17 6.65
N GLY A 173 -19.50 -6.81 7.66
CA GLY A 173 -18.78 -8.08 7.54
C GLY A 173 -17.28 -7.90 7.31
N ASP A 174 -16.79 -6.72 6.96
CA ASP A 174 -15.34 -6.51 6.80
C ASP A 174 -14.59 -6.76 8.11
N ILE A 175 -13.53 -7.58 8.06
CA ILE A 175 -12.59 -7.75 9.18
C ILE A 175 -11.53 -6.65 9.09
N VAL A 176 -11.58 -5.70 10.00
CA VAL A 176 -10.77 -4.48 9.95
C VAL A 176 -9.71 -4.43 11.04
N ILE A 177 -8.57 -3.86 10.67
CA ILE A 177 -7.50 -3.52 11.60
C ILE A 177 -7.59 -2.02 11.86
N PHE A 178 -7.55 -1.61 13.12
CA PHE A 178 -7.66 -0.20 13.51
C PHE A 178 -6.73 0.17 14.66
N HIS A 179 -6.32 1.43 14.70
CA HIS A 179 -5.60 2.01 15.83
C HIS A 179 -6.55 2.19 17.02
N PRO A 180 -6.06 2.03 18.27
CA PRO A 180 -6.86 2.28 19.47
C PRO A 180 -7.62 3.61 19.39
N THR A 181 -8.92 3.55 19.67
CA THR A 181 -9.76 4.74 19.86
C THR A 181 -9.36 5.47 21.15
N ASP A 182 -9.84 6.69 21.37
CA ASP A 182 -9.48 7.42 22.59
C ASP A 182 -9.97 6.68 23.85
N ALA A 183 -11.15 6.07 23.81
CA ALA A 183 -11.65 5.21 24.87
C ALA A 183 -10.75 3.97 25.15
N LEU A 184 -10.11 3.43 24.11
CA LEU A 184 -9.16 2.33 24.25
C LEU A 184 -7.80 2.82 24.78
N LYS A 185 -7.33 3.99 24.34
CA LYS A 185 -6.08 4.60 24.86
C LYS A 185 -6.18 4.90 26.35
N GLU A 186 -7.33 5.37 26.83
CA GLU A 186 -7.59 5.57 28.27
C GLU A 186 -7.45 4.28 29.08
N LYS A 187 -7.67 3.12 28.44
CA LYS A 187 -7.48 1.78 29.03
C LYS A 187 -6.08 1.20 28.75
N ASN A 188 -5.13 2.03 28.34
CA ASN A 188 -3.74 1.67 28.02
C ASN A 188 -3.57 0.72 26.82
N PHE A 189 -4.53 0.66 25.90
CA PHE A 189 -4.32 -0.04 24.63
C PHE A 189 -3.46 0.82 23.70
N THR A 190 -2.33 0.26 23.26
CA THR A 190 -1.36 0.94 22.37
C THR A 190 -1.23 0.24 21.02
N GLU A 191 -1.56 -1.04 20.94
CA GLU A 191 -1.45 -1.85 19.74
C GLU A 191 -2.71 -1.82 18.88
N ALA A 192 -2.56 -2.04 17.57
CA ALA A 192 -3.69 -2.13 16.66
C ALA A 192 -4.53 -3.38 16.96
N LEU A 193 -5.85 -3.24 16.88
CA LEU A 193 -6.81 -4.31 17.13
C LEU A 193 -7.42 -4.79 15.80
N ILE A 194 -7.96 -6.00 15.81
CA ILE A 194 -8.67 -6.60 14.68
C ILE A 194 -10.04 -7.09 15.12
N GLN A 195 -11.09 -6.65 14.42
CA GLN A 195 -12.49 -6.98 14.72
C GLN A 195 -13.32 -6.98 13.44
N ARG A 196 -14.53 -7.55 13.46
CA ARG A 196 -15.46 -7.52 12.33
C ARG A 196 -16.44 -6.35 12.44
N ILE A 197 -16.66 -5.62 11.34
CA ILE A 197 -17.69 -4.58 11.27
C ILE A 197 -19.07 -5.24 11.27
N VAL A 198 -19.88 -4.87 12.27
CA VAL A 198 -21.26 -5.34 12.43
C VAL A 198 -22.25 -4.20 12.15
N GLY A 199 -22.01 -3.03 12.72
CA GLY A 199 -22.84 -1.83 12.51
C GLY A 199 -22.15 -0.79 11.64
N LEU A 200 -22.88 -0.28 10.64
CA LEU A 200 -22.49 0.83 9.78
C LEU A 200 -23.05 2.16 10.31
N PRO A 201 -22.55 3.31 9.86
CA PRO A 201 -23.11 4.61 10.23
C PRO A 201 -24.63 4.67 10.08
N GLY A 202 -25.34 5.05 11.14
CA GLY A 202 -26.81 5.14 11.19
C GLY A 202 -27.54 3.84 11.56
N ASP A 203 -26.87 2.70 11.64
CA ASP A 203 -27.49 1.45 12.08
C ASP A 203 -27.91 1.53 13.56
N LYS A 204 -29.03 0.89 13.89
CA LYS A 204 -29.42 0.62 15.28
C LYS A 204 -29.03 -0.79 15.67
N ILE A 205 -28.17 -0.92 16.68
CA ILE A 205 -27.60 -2.20 17.13
C ILE A 205 -28.14 -2.55 18.52
N GLU A 206 -28.58 -3.79 18.70
CA GLU A 206 -29.01 -4.35 19.97
C GLU A 206 -28.58 -5.82 20.04
N ILE A 207 -28.18 -6.30 21.22
CA ILE A 207 -27.87 -7.72 21.43
C ILE A 207 -28.77 -8.25 22.53
N LYS A 208 -29.56 -9.27 22.19
CA LYS A 208 -30.48 -9.93 23.13
C LYS A 208 -30.79 -11.34 22.68
N ASN A 209 -31.11 -12.22 23.63
CA ASN A 209 -31.54 -13.59 23.35
C ASN A 209 -30.57 -14.36 22.42
N GLY A 210 -29.26 -14.19 22.62
CA GLY A 210 -28.25 -14.87 21.81
C GLY A 210 -28.12 -14.37 20.36
N LYS A 211 -28.64 -13.18 20.02
CA LYS A 211 -28.58 -12.65 18.65
C LYS A 211 -28.26 -11.16 18.63
N VAL A 212 -27.51 -10.76 17.61
CA VAL A 212 -27.33 -9.37 17.23
C VAL A 212 -28.50 -8.95 16.34
N TYR A 213 -29.08 -7.78 16.62
CA TYR A 213 -30.11 -7.16 15.81
C TYR A 213 -29.57 -5.88 15.20
N ILE A 214 -29.81 -5.70 13.89
CA ILE A 214 -29.53 -4.48 13.15
C ILE A 214 -30.85 -3.93 12.64
N ASN A 215 -31.20 -2.71 13.03
CA ASN A 215 -32.46 -2.06 12.67
C ASN A 215 -33.68 -2.97 12.95
N ASN A 216 -33.67 -3.61 14.13
CA ASN A 216 -34.66 -4.59 14.61
C ASN A 216 -34.72 -5.93 13.85
N GLN A 217 -33.84 -6.18 12.88
CA GLN A 217 -33.74 -7.45 12.17
C GLN A 217 -32.59 -8.29 12.74
N PRO A 218 -32.79 -9.58 13.03
CA PRO A 218 -31.71 -10.44 13.50
C PRO A 218 -30.66 -10.61 12.39
N LEU A 219 -29.39 -10.44 12.73
CA LEU A 219 -28.28 -10.70 11.83
C LEU A 219 -28.02 -12.21 11.76
N GLU A 220 -27.83 -12.74 10.55
CA GLU A 220 -27.41 -14.12 10.34
C GLU A 220 -25.88 -14.20 10.35
N GLU A 221 -25.32 -14.97 11.28
CA GLU A 221 -23.89 -14.96 11.58
C GLU A 221 -23.34 -16.39 11.53
N LYS A 222 -22.86 -16.80 10.36
CA LYS A 222 -22.27 -18.15 10.17
C LYS A 222 -20.82 -18.23 10.63
N TYR A 223 -20.22 -17.08 10.94
CA TYR A 223 -18.81 -16.93 11.28
C TYR A 223 -18.54 -16.93 12.79
N ILE A 224 -19.57 -16.98 13.65
CA ILE A 224 -19.38 -16.99 15.10
C ILE A 224 -19.19 -18.41 15.64
N GLN A 225 -18.36 -18.54 16.68
CA GLN A 225 -18.17 -19.81 17.38
C GLN A 225 -19.44 -20.22 18.15
N GLU A 226 -20.06 -19.25 18.81
CA GLU A 226 -21.17 -19.46 19.73
C GLU A 226 -22.02 -18.18 19.83
N PRO A 227 -23.33 -18.30 20.09
CA PRO A 227 -24.21 -17.16 20.31
C PRO A 227 -23.73 -16.28 21.49
N PRO A 228 -23.89 -14.95 21.41
CA PRO A 228 -23.56 -14.06 22.52
C PRO A 228 -24.37 -14.40 23.77
N ASP A 229 -23.71 -14.60 24.91
CA ASP A 229 -24.35 -14.93 26.20
C ASP A 229 -24.71 -13.68 27.04
N TYR A 230 -24.50 -12.50 26.47
CA TYR A 230 -24.72 -11.21 27.09
C TYR A 230 -25.82 -10.39 26.39
N THR A 231 -26.21 -9.30 27.03
CA THR A 231 -27.15 -8.33 26.46
C THR A 231 -26.47 -6.97 26.26
N PHE A 232 -26.87 -6.27 25.21
CA PHE A 232 -26.38 -4.94 24.89
C PHE A 232 -27.55 -4.07 24.46
N ASN A 233 -27.70 -2.94 25.12
CA ASN A 233 -28.82 -2.03 24.92
C ASN A 233 -28.80 -1.41 23.51
N LEU A 234 -29.99 -1.09 23.01
CA LEU A 234 -30.17 -0.45 21.71
C LEU A 234 -29.35 0.85 21.62
N ILE A 235 -28.45 0.93 20.64
CA ILE A 235 -27.67 2.13 20.34
C ILE A 235 -27.72 2.44 18.84
N THR A 236 -27.57 3.71 18.48
CA THR A 236 -27.41 4.12 17.07
C THR A 236 -25.95 4.40 16.79
N VAL A 237 -25.40 3.83 15.72
CA VAL A 237 -24.03 4.08 15.28
C VAL A 237 -23.90 5.51 14.75
N PRO A 238 -22.98 6.33 15.29
CA PRO A 238 -22.78 7.70 14.81
C PRO A 238 -22.34 7.77 13.35
N PRO A 239 -22.46 8.95 12.71
CA PRO A 239 -21.81 9.22 11.43
C PRO A 239 -20.31 8.92 11.47
N ASP A 240 -19.76 8.47 10.34
CA ASP A 240 -18.33 8.15 10.17
C ASP A 240 -17.74 7.21 11.23
N SER A 241 -18.57 6.37 11.85
CA SER A 241 -18.18 5.43 12.88
C SER A 241 -18.74 4.04 12.61
N TYR A 242 -18.10 3.03 13.17
CA TYR A 242 -18.45 1.62 13.00
C TYR A 242 -18.60 0.94 14.34
N PHE A 243 -19.57 0.03 14.45
CA PHE A 243 -19.69 -0.87 15.59
C PHE A 243 -19.06 -2.20 15.21
N VAL A 244 -18.04 -2.63 15.95
CA VAL A 244 -17.25 -3.83 15.64
C VAL A 244 -17.39 -4.87 16.75
N LEU A 245 -17.48 -6.14 16.37
CA LEU A 245 -17.51 -7.27 17.30
C LEU A 245 -16.46 -8.31 16.91
N GLY A 246 -16.04 -9.08 17.91
CA GLY A 246 -15.26 -10.30 17.66
C GLY A 246 -16.14 -11.42 17.16
N ASP A 247 -15.55 -12.29 16.34
CA ASP A 247 -16.21 -13.53 15.91
C ASP A 247 -16.34 -14.51 17.10
N ASN A 248 -15.42 -14.42 18.07
CA ASN A 248 -15.53 -15.11 19.35
C ASN A 248 -16.30 -14.24 20.36
N ARG A 249 -17.63 -14.29 20.26
CA ARG A 249 -18.54 -13.36 20.94
C ARG A 249 -18.36 -13.26 22.45
N ASN A 250 -18.18 -14.40 23.10
CA ASN A 250 -18.12 -14.51 24.54
C ASN A 250 -16.69 -14.28 25.08
N ASN A 251 -15.71 -14.07 24.18
CA ASN A 251 -14.30 -13.88 24.53
C ASN A 251 -13.62 -12.78 23.68
N SER A 252 -14.33 -11.68 23.46
CA SER A 252 -13.83 -10.52 22.71
C SER A 252 -14.06 -9.22 23.47
N TYR A 253 -13.01 -8.40 23.58
CA TYR A 253 -13.11 -7.05 24.13
C TYR A 253 -13.33 -6.03 22.99
N ASP A 254 -14.60 -5.84 22.62
CA ASP A 254 -15.01 -5.11 21.41
C ASP A 254 -15.97 -3.94 21.69
N SER A 255 -16.68 -3.43 20.68
CA SER A 255 -17.50 -2.23 20.78
C SER A 255 -18.58 -2.30 21.87
N SER A 256 -18.97 -3.51 22.29
CA SER A 256 -19.87 -3.70 23.43
C SER A 256 -19.30 -3.16 24.76
N TYR A 257 -17.98 -3.05 24.89
CA TYR A 257 -17.29 -2.58 26.10
C TYR A 257 -16.74 -1.16 26.03
N TRP A 258 -16.39 -0.68 24.83
CA TRP A 258 -15.67 0.60 24.66
C TRP A 258 -16.25 1.52 23.57
N GLY A 259 -17.33 1.10 22.89
CA GLY A 259 -18.04 1.95 21.93
C GLY A 259 -17.51 1.85 20.50
N PHE A 260 -17.62 2.93 19.73
CA PHE A 260 -17.47 2.88 18.28
C PHE A 260 -16.04 3.09 17.80
N VAL A 261 -15.76 2.65 16.58
CA VAL A 261 -14.50 2.92 15.86
C VAL A 261 -14.73 4.03 14.83
N PRO A 262 -14.14 5.22 15.00
CA PRO A 262 -14.16 6.26 13.97
C PRO A 262 -13.47 5.79 12.68
N ARG A 263 -13.91 6.30 11.53
CA ARG A 263 -13.37 5.92 10.22
C ARG A 263 -11.86 6.17 10.14
N GLU A 264 -11.36 7.27 10.71
CA GLU A 264 -9.92 7.58 10.69
C GLU A 264 -9.05 6.58 11.45
N ASN A 265 -9.62 5.84 12.41
CA ASN A 265 -8.88 4.83 13.15
C ASN A 265 -8.62 3.57 12.32
N ILE A 266 -9.44 3.31 11.29
CA ILE A 266 -9.35 2.09 10.47
C ILE A 266 -8.16 2.17 9.51
N ILE A 267 -7.23 1.22 9.66
CA ILE A 267 -6.02 1.07 8.86
C ILE A 267 -6.30 0.36 7.54
N GLY A 268 -7.08 -0.72 7.56
CA GLY A 268 -7.32 -1.56 6.39
C GLY A 268 -8.12 -2.82 6.70
N ARG A 269 -8.34 -3.66 5.67
CA ARG A 269 -9.10 -4.91 5.77
C ARG A 269 -8.19 -6.13 5.70
N ALA A 270 -8.41 -7.13 6.52
CA ALA A 270 -7.80 -8.45 6.35
C ALA A 270 -8.41 -9.14 5.12
N VAL A 271 -7.58 -9.57 4.16
CA VAL A 271 -8.08 -10.15 2.89
C VAL A 271 -7.56 -11.56 2.61
N ILE A 272 -6.32 -11.85 2.99
CA ILE A 272 -5.68 -13.15 2.72
C ILE A 272 -4.99 -13.62 3.98
N ARG A 273 -5.20 -14.88 4.35
CA ARG A 273 -4.36 -15.62 5.27
C ARG A 273 -3.31 -16.38 4.47
N TYR A 274 -2.03 -16.13 4.75
CA TYR A 274 -0.92 -16.74 4.03
C TYR A 274 -0.06 -17.68 4.91
N GLY A 275 -0.37 -17.78 6.20
CA GLY A 275 0.29 -18.70 7.11
C GLY A 275 -0.62 -19.02 8.31
N PRO A 276 -0.55 -20.23 8.88
CA PRO A 276 0.29 -21.38 8.47
C PRO A 276 -0.16 -22.00 7.12
N LEU A 277 0.70 -22.82 6.48
CA LEU A 277 0.50 -23.28 5.09
C LEU A 277 -0.82 -24.04 4.90
N GLU A 278 -1.24 -24.79 5.91
CA GLU A 278 -2.45 -25.61 5.92
C GLU A 278 -3.73 -24.78 5.93
N ARG A 279 -3.64 -23.49 6.27
CA ARG A 279 -4.77 -22.57 6.42
C ARG A 279 -4.74 -21.42 5.41
N ILE A 280 -3.91 -21.50 4.36
CA ILE A 280 -3.87 -20.47 3.32
C ILE A 280 -5.26 -20.33 2.67
N GLY A 281 -5.74 -19.10 2.56
CA GLY A 281 -7.04 -18.83 1.95
C GLY A 281 -7.45 -17.38 2.02
N LEU A 282 -8.56 -17.06 1.34
CA LEU A 282 -9.24 -15.78 1.51
C LEU A 282 -9.92 -15.72 2.88
N ILE A 283 -10.08 -14.50 3.39
CA ILE A 283 -10.77 -14.23 4.65
C ILE A 283 -12.14 -13.65 4.30
N GLU A 284 -13.19 -14.27 4.84
CA GLU A 284 -14.60 -13.89 4.67
C GLU A 284 -15.24 -13.51 6.01
#